data_AF-A0A846GXC4-F1
#
_entry.id   AF-A0A846GXC4-F1
#
_cell.length_a   1.000
_cell.length_b   1.000
_cell.length_c   1.000
_cell.angle_alpha   90.00
_cell.angle_beta   90.00
_cell.angle_gamma   90.00
#
_symmetry.space_group_name_H-M   'P 1'
#
loop_
_entity.id
_entity.type
_entity.pdbx_description
1 polymer ?
#
loop_
_entity_poly.entity_id
_entity_poly.type
_entity_poly.pdbx_seq_one_letter_code
_entity_poly.pdbx_strand_id
1 'polypeptide(L)'
;MEEVICRGIILQKWAMKWGIKAGIFTSSLLFALYHFRFDIVYLFIAGTIYCVLYFKTGNLILPILCHSLHNTIVTIFMIGRYYSSSNVDFVSVNDYRVSMEPLLGQKAVVAAISFAVIMFFLYRNFPKQDDILPYYRNSK
;
A
#
# COMPACT_ATOMS: atom_id res chain seq x y z
N MET A 1 -13.28 -1.51 7.00
CA MET A 1 -13.24 -0.59 8.16
C MET A 1 -12.00 0.32 8.12
N GLU A 2 -10.81 -0.23 7.85
CA GLU A 2 -9.54 0.51 7.86
C GLU A 2 -9.54 1.80 7.02
N GLU A 3 -10.00 1.75 5.76
CA GLU A 3 -10.07 2.92 4.89
C GLU A 3 -11.02 4.00 5.39
N VAL A 4 -12.15 3.61 5.99
CA VAL A 4 -13.12 4.57 6.52
C VAL A 4 -12.49 5.39 7.64
N ILE A 5 -11.73 4.73 8.52
CA ILE A 5 -11.03 5.41 9.62
C ILE A 5 -9.86 6.23 9.07
N CYS A 6 -8.97 5.60 8.31
CA CYS A 6 -7.72 6.25 7.87
C CYS A 6 -7.99 7.36 6.87
N ARG A 7 -8.83 7.15 5.84
CA ARG A 7 -9.04 8.10 4.74
C ARG A 7 -10.28 8.96 4.96
N GLY A 8 -11.34 8.38 5.51
CA GLY A 8 -12.60 9.09 5.77
C GLY A 8 -12.49 10.05 6.96
N ILE A 9 -11.71 9.72 7.99
CA ILE A 9 -11.63 10.52 9.23
C ILE A 9 -10.24 11.13 9.41
N ILE A 10 -9.20 10.29 9.54
CA ILE A 10 -7.86 10.73 9.97
C ILE A 10 -7.20 11.62 8.93
N LEU A 11 -7.14 11.17 7.67
CA LEU A 11 -6.60 11.93 6.54
C LEU A 11 -7.29 13.28 6.41
N GLN A 12 -8.63 13.33 6.48
CA GLN A 12 -9.37 14.59 6.34
C GLN A 12 -9.01 15.55 7.47
N LYS A 13 -9.06 15.09 8.73
CA LYS A 13 -8.76 15.92 9.90
C LYS A 13 -7.32 16.43 9.89
N TRP A 14 -6.36 15.58 9.56
CA TRP A 14 -4.95 15.96 9.55
C TRP A 14 -4.59 16.82 8.34
N ALA A 15 -5.22 16.60 7.18
CA ALA A 15 -5.04 17.47 6.03
C ALA A 15 -5.62 18.87 6.28
N MET A 16 -6.76 18.99 6.97
CA MET A 16 -7.29 20.30 7.39
C MET A 16 -6.38 21.01 8.40
N LYS A 17 -5.80 20.27 9.36
CA LYS A 17 -5.00 20.86 10.44
C LYS A 17 -3.57 21.21 10.03
N TRP A 18 -2.92 20.33 9.26
CA TRP A 18 -1.48 20.40 8.96
C TRP A 18 -1.18 20.55 7.47
N GLY A 19 -2.20 20.54 6.62
CA GLY A 19 -2.06 20.58 5.18
C GLY A 19 -2.09 19.21 4.50
N ILE A 20 -2.43 19.19 3.22
CA ILE A 20 -2.65 17.96 2.45
C ILE A 20 -1.42 17.04 2.46
N LYS A 21 -0.23 17.59 2.18
CA LYS A 21 1.00 16.77 2.13
C LYS A 21 1.32 16.14 3.48
N ALA A 22 1.22 16.93 4.55
CA ALA A 22 1.44 16.45 5.92
C ALA A 22 0.37 15.44 6.35
N GLY A 23 -0.90 15.67 5.99
CA GLY A 23 -2.00 14.75 6.25
C GLY A 23 -1.81 13.39 5.57
N ILE A 24 -1.39 13.38 4.30
CA ILE A 24 -1.08 12.14 3.57
C ILE A 24 0.08 11.40 4.24
N PHE A 25 1.17 12.09 4.54
CA PHE A 25 2.34 11.49 5.18
C PHE A 25 1.99 10.88 6.54
N THR A 26 1.40 11.68 7.43
CA THR A 26 1.07 11.25 8.80
C THR A 26 0.02 10.15 8.81
N SER A 27 -1.04 10.25 8.00
CA SER A 27 -2.07 9.21 7.91
C SER A 27 -1.51 7.90 7.36
N SER A 28 -0.60 7.96 6.38
CA SER A 28 0.04 6.76 5.81
C SER A 28 1.02 6.12 6.80
N LEU A 29 1.70 6.93 7.61
CA LEU A 29 2.57 6.46 8.68
C LEU A 29 1.77 5.76 9.78
N LEU A 30 0.67 6.37 10.23
CA LEU A 30 -0.22 5.75 11.21
C LEU A 30 -0.77 4.42 10.70
N PHE A 31 -1.22 4.37 9.44
CA PHE A 31 -1.69 3.15 8.81
C PHE A 31 -0.61 2.06 8.88
N ALA A 32 0.63 2.36 8.51
CA ALA A 32 1.73 1.39 8.55
C ALA A 32 2.06 0.90 9.97
N LEU A 33 2.11 1.81 10.95
CA LEU A 33 2.44 1.47 12.34
C LEU A 33 1.33 0.65 13.03
N TYR A 34 0.07 0.94 12.71
CA TYR A 34 -1.09 0.24 13.28
C TYR A 34 -1.10 -1.27 12.97
N HIS A 35 -0.43 -1.67 11.89
CA HIS A 35 -0.37 -3.07 11.49
C HIS A 35 0.60 -3.92 12.32
N PHE A 36 1.54 -3.31 13.07
CA PHE A 36 2.52 -4.01 13.91
C PHE A 36 3.25 -5.17 13.20
N ARG A 37 3.69 -4.93 11.96
CA ARG A 37 4.36 -5.93 11.12
C ARG A 37 5.71 -5.41 10.60
N PHE A 38 6.56 -6.32 10.14
CA PHE A 38 7.89 -5.98 9.59
C PHE A 38 7.85 -5.29 8.22
N ASP A 39 6.73 -5.36 7.50
CA ASP A 39 6.53 -4.77 6.17
C ASP A 39 6.04 -3.31 6.22
N ILE A 40 6.50 -2.54 7.22
CA ILE A 40 6.09 -1.13 7.47
C ILE A 40 6.30 -0.26 6.23
N VAL A 41 7.44 -0.41 5.54
CA VAL A 41 7.74 0.39 4.34
C VAL A 41 6.73 0.12 3.23
N TYR A 42 6.37 -1.14 3.03
CA TYR A 42 5.35 -1.53 2.06
C TYR A 42 3.98 -0.94 2.43
N LEU A 43 3.58 -1.08 3.70
CA LEU A 43 2.31 -0.55 4.21
C LEU A 43 2.23 0.97 4.13
N PHE A 44 3.34 1.69 4.34
CA PHE A 44 3.41 3.13 4.18
C PHE A 44 3.19 3.57 2.72
N ILE A 45 3.81 2.86 1.77
CA ILE A 45 3.66 3.13 0.33
C ILE A 45 2.22 2.85 -0.11
N ALA A 46 1.66 1.69 0.26
CA ALA A 46 0.25 1.37 0.00
C ALA A 46 -0.67 2.41 0.64
N GLY A 47 -0.34 2.79 1.88
CA GLY A 47 -0.89 3.90 2.65
C GLY A 47 -1.09 5.17 1.80
N THR A 48 0.04 5.59 1.23
CA THR A 48 0.17 6.80 0.41
C THR A 48 -0.60 6.67 -0.91
N ILE A 49 -0.50 5.53 -1.59
CA ILE A 49 -1.22 5.26 -2.85
C ILE A 49 -2.74 5.39 -2.64
N TYR A 50 -3.30 4.82 -1.58
CA TYR A 50 -4.74 4.91 -1.31
C TYR A 50 -5.17 6.34 -0.96
N CYS A 51 -4.32 7.12 -0.28
CA CYS A 51 -4.59 8.54 -0.05
C CYS A 51 -4.66 9.30 -1.38
N VAL A 52 -3.64 9.13 -2.24
CA VAL A 52 -3.58 9.77 -3.56
C VAL A 52 -4.76 9.33 -4.44
N LEU A 53 -5.14 8.05 -4.39
CA LEU A 53 -6.30 7.53 -5.11
C LEU A 53 -7.59 8.21 -4.65
N TYR A 54 -7.76 8.44 -3.34
CA TYR A 54 -8.92 9.13 -2.81
C TYR A 54 -8.97 10.60 -3.25
N PHE A 55 -7.84 11.31 -3.21
CA PHE A 55 -7.73 12.68 -3.72
C PHE A 55 -8.05 12.79 -5.21
N LYS A 56 -7.50 11.87 -6.01
CA LYS A 56 -7.72 11.83 -7.46
C LYS A 56 -9.17 11.57 -7.81
N THR A 57 -9.81 10.61 -7.14
CA THR A 57 -11.13 10.11 -7.54
C THR A 57 -12.28 10.79 -6.81
N GLY A 58 -12.02 11.40 -5.65
CA GLY A 58 -13.06 11.85 -4.74
C GLY A 58 -13.86 10.70 -4.12
N ASN A 59 -13.66 9.44 -4.49
CA ASN A 59 -14.54 8.34 -4.09
C ASN A 59 -13.84 7.41 -3.07
N LEU A 60 -14.39 7.31 -1.86
CA LEU A 60 -13.83 6.46 -0.80
C LEU A 60 -13.96 4.95 -1.10
N ILE A 61 -14.91 4.56 -1.95
CA ILE A 61 -15.11 3.16 -2.36
C ILE A 61 -13.91 2.66 -3.17
N LEU A 62 -13.24 3.50 -3.95
CA LEU A 62 -12.11 3.05 -4.77
C LEU A 62 -10.88 2.63 -3.94
N PRO A 63 -10.41 3.40 -2.94
CA PRO A 63 -9.46 2.94 -1.95
C PRO A 63 -9.89 1.64 -1.25
N ILE A 64 -11.16 1.52 -0.85
CA ILE A 64 -11.70 0.31 -0.20
C ILE A 64 -11.55 -0.92 -1.09
N LEU A 65 -11.98 -0.82 -2.36
CA LEU A 65 -11.89 -1.93 -3.30
C LEU A 65 -10.43 -2.27 -3.60
N CYS A 66 -9.58 -1.27 -3.82
CA CYS A 66 -8.16 -1.50 -4.12
C CYS A 66 -7.44 -2.19 -2.94
N HIS A 67 -7.69 -1.73 -1.71
CA HIS A 67 -7.14 -2.35 -0.51
C HIS A 67 -7.70 -3.77 -0.29
N SER A 68 -9.00 -3.97 -0.46
CA SER A 68 -9.62 -5.29 -0.28
C SER A 68 -9.11 -6.30 -1.30
N LEU A 69 -8.95 -5.89 -2.56
CA LEU A 69 -8.36 -6.71 -3.62
C LEU A 69 -6.91 -7.06 -3.29
N HIS A 70 -6.10 -6.08 -2.86
CA HIS A 70 -4.73 -6.33 -2.44
C HIS A 70 -4.67 -7.38 -1.31
N ASN A 71 -5.48 -7.21 -0.25
CA ASN A 71 -5.52 -8.15 0.87
C ASN A 71 -5.99 -9.53 0.44
N THR A 72 -6.95 -9.60 -0.49
CA THR A 72 -7.43 -10.86 -1.05
C THR A 72 -6.31 -11.60 -1.79
N ILE A 73 -5.57 -10.89 -2.65
CA ILE A 73 -4.43 -11.46 -3.39
C ILE A 73 -3.38 -12.00 -2.43
N VAL A 74 -2.97 -11.20 -1.44
CA VAL A 74 -1.99 -11.62 -0.42
C VAL A 74 -2.49 -12.84 0.33
N THR A 75 -3.75 -12.85 0.76
CA THR A 75 -4.34 -13.98 1.49
C THR A 75 -4.34 -15.25 0.65
N ILE A 76 -4.71 -15.18 -0.63
CA ILE A 76 -4.65 -16.33 -1.55
C ILE A 76 -3.23 -16.86 -1.69
N PHE A 77 -2.23 -15.97 -1.87
CA PHE A 77 -0.83 -16.38 -1.92
C PHE A 77 -0.35 -17.04 -0.62
N MET A 78 -0.73 -16.50 0.54
CA MET A 78 -0.38 -17.06 1.84
C MET A 78 -1.01 -18.44 2.04
N ILE A 79 -2.28 -18.61 1.69
CA ILE A 79 -2.99 -19.89 1.75
C ILE A 79 -2.33 -20.92 0.82
N GLY A 80 -2.04 -20.54 -0.43
CA GLY A 80 -1.36 -21.44 -1.38
C GLY A 80 0.00 -21.91 -0.85
N ARG A 81 0.80 -20.99 -0.28
CA ARG A 81 2.07 -21.33 0.36
C ARG A 81 1.90 -22.26 1.57
N TYR A 82 0.88 -22.03 2.39
CA TYR A 82 0.60 -22.86 3.55
C TYR A 82 0.33 -24.31 3.14
N TYR A 83 -0.52 -24.53 2.12
CA TYR A 83 -0.81 -25.88 1.62
C TYR A 83 0.38 -26.54 0.91
N SER A 84 1.19 -25.79 0.16
CA SER A 84 2.41 -26.31 -0.46
C SER A 84 3.50 -26.69 0.56
N SER A 85 3.48 -26.12 1.76
CA SER A 85 4.51 -26.35 2.80
C SER A 85 4.25 -27.58 3.67
N SER A 86 3.26 -28.43 3.33
CA SER A 86 2.86 -29.60 4.12
C SER A 86 3.83 -30.79 4.04
N ASN A 87 4.80 -30.75 3.13
CA ASN A 87 5.96 -31.66 3.10
C ASN A 87 7.24 -30.84 3.35
N VAL A 88 7.64 -30.71 4.62
CA VAL A 88 8.84 -29.94 4.98
C VAL A 88 10.06 -30.86 4.84
N ASP A 89 10.61 -30.92 3.63
CA ASP A 89 11.96 -31.46 3.45
C ASP A 89 12.97 -30.48 4.05
N PHE A 90 13.95 -30.99 4.80
CA PHE A 90 15.08 -30.20 5.28
C PHE A 90 15.96 -29.80 4.09
N VAL A 91 15.76 -28.58 3.59
CA VAL A 91 16.58 -28.02 2.51
C VAL A 91 17.85 -27.40 3.12
N SER A 92 19.03 -27.74 2.61
CA SER A 92 20.27 -27.09 3.06
C SER A 92 20.29 -25.62 2.62
N VAL A 93 21.00 -24.76 3.37
CA VAL A 93 21.17 -23.34 2.99
C VAL A 93 21.77 -23.20 1.59
N ASN A 94 22.64 -24.14 1.19
CA ASN A 94 23.24 -24.13 -0.14
C ASN A 94 22.22 -24.47 -1.23
N ASP A 95 21.34 -25.45 -1.00
CA ASP A 95 20.29 -25.82 -1.96
C ASP A 95 19.24 -24.72 -2.09
N TYR A 96 18.89 -24.07 -0.96
CA TYR A 96 18.04 -22.89 -0.97
C TYR A 96 18.67 -21.75 -1.79
N ARG A 97 19.96 -21.45 -1.56
CA ARG A 97 20.68 -20.43 -2.31
C ARG A 97 20.69 -20.76 -3.80
N VAL A 98 21.10 -21.96 -4.20
CA VAL A 98 21.13 -22.39 -5.60
C VAL A 98 19.75 -22.28 -6.26
N SER A 99 18.67 -22.57 -5.52
CA SER A 99 17.30 -22.39 -6.02
C SER A 99 16.89 -20.91 -6.19
N MET A 100 17.39 -20.01 -5.32
CA MET A 100 16.99 -18.60 -5.29
C MET A 100 17.85 -17.67 -6.15
N GLU A 101 19.14 -17.99 -6.34
CA GLU A 101 20.08 -17.23 -7.18
C GLU A 101 19.53 -16.92 -8.59
N PRO A 102 19.01 -17.89 -9.37
CA PRO A 102 18.48 -17.58 -10.70
C PRO A 102 17.22 -16.69 -10.67
N LEU A 103 16.47 -16.70 -9.56
CA LEU A 103 15.26 -15.88 -9.39
C LEU A 103 15.57 -14.47 -8.88
N LEU A 104 16.77 -14.22 -8.34
CA LEU A 104 17.12 -12.93 -7.74
C LEU A 104 17.09 -11.81 -8.78
N GLY A 105 17.61 -12.06 -9.98
CA GLY A 105 17.56 -11.11 -11.10
C GLY A 105 16.12 -10.75 -11.49
N GLN A 106 15.24 -11.75 -11.62
CA GLN A 106 13.83 -11.52 -11.94
C GLN A 106 13.13 -10.70 -10.85
N LYS A 107 13.36 -11.01 -9.56
CA LYS A 107 12.79 -10.25 -8.43
C LYS A 107 13.26 -8.80 -8.44
N ALA A 108 14.55 -8.56 -8.70
CA ALA A 108 15.10 -7.22 -8.81
C ALA A 108 14.46 -6.41 -9.95
N VAL A 109 14.28 -7.03 -11.12
CA VAL A 109 13.60 -6.39 -12.27
C VAL A 109 12.15 -6.04 -11.94
N VAL A 110 11.38 -6.97 -11.34
CA VAL A 110 9.99 -6.70 -10.93
C VAL A 110 9.91 -5.58 -9.90
N ALA A 111 10.83 -5.55 -8.93
CA ALA A 111 10.90 -4.49 -7.93
C ALA A 111 11.21 -3.13 -8.57
N ALA A 112 12.17 -3.07 -9.51
CA ALA A 112 12.53 -1.85 -10.22
C ALA A 112 11.38 -1.30 -11.08
N ILE A 113 10.68 -2.18 -11.81
CA ILE A 113 9.50 -1.79 -12.61
C ILE A 113 8.40 -1.29 -11.68
N SER A 114 8.12 -2.01 -10.60
CA SER A 114 7.10 -1.62 -9.62
C SER A 114 7.42 -0.26 -8.99
N PHE A 115 8.67 -0.03 -8.62
CA PHE A 115 9.13 1.26 -8.11
C PHE A 115 8.93 2.37 -9.13
N ALA A 116 9.34 2.18 -10.38
CA ALA A 116 9.17 3.17 -11.44
C ALA A 116 7.69 3.51 -11.68
N VAL A 117 6.81 2.50 -11.74
CA VAL A 117 5.36 2.69 -11.91
C VAL A 117 4.75 3.44 -10.73
N ILE A 118 5.10 3.06 -9.49
CA ILE A 118 4.62 3.73 -8.28
C ILE A 118 5.08 5.18 -8.27
N MET A 119 6.36 5.44 -8.52
CA MET A 119 6.91 6.80 -8.53
C MET A 119 6.28 7.65 -9.64
N PHE A 120 6.08 7.09 -10.83
CA PHE A 120 5.38 7.78 -11.91
C PHE A 120 3.93 8.11 -11.55
N PHE A 121 3.20 7.14 -10.97
CA PHE A 121 1.84 7.35 -10.50
C PHE A 121 1.78 8.43 -9.42
N LEU A 122 2.64 8.36 -8.41
CA LEU A 122 2.69 9.36 -7.34
C LEU A 122 3.05 10.73 -7.91
N TYR A 123 4.12 10.85 -8.70
CA TYR A 123 4.54 12.11 -9.31
C TYR A 123 3.42 12.78 -10.12
N ARG A 124 2.66 12.00 -10.90
CA ARG A 124 1.61 12.54 -11.76
C ARG A 124 0.31 12.88 -11.02
N ASN A 125 0.05 12.25 -9.88
CA ASN A 125 -1.26 12.32 -9.22
C ASN A 125 -1.21 12.86 -7.79
N PHE A 126 -0.03 13.17 -7.24
CA PHE A 126 0.08 13.69 -5.89
C PHE A 126 -0.67 15.03 -5.78
N PRO A 127 -1.60 15.18 -4.82
CA PRO A 127 -2.39 16.38 -4.70
C PRO A 127 -1.54 17.59 -4.28
N LYS A 128 -1.95 18.76 -4.76
CA LYS A 128 -1.35 20.04 -4.37
C LYS A 128 -1.85 20.45 -2.99
N GLN A 129 -1.16 21.42 -2.41
CA GLN A 129 -1.46 21.87 -1.04
C GLN A 129 -2.80 22.62 -0.94
N ASP A 130 -3.24 23.21 -2.06
CA ASP A 130 -4.45 24.00 -2.24
C ASP A 130 -5.61 23.22 -2.88
N ASP A 131 -5.46 21.91 -3.11
CA ASP A 131 -6.52 21.07 -3.65
C ASP A 131 -7.72 20.96 -2.69
N ILE A 132 -8.92 20.77 -3.26
CA ILE A 132 -10.14 20.55 -2.47
C ILE A 132 -10.08 19.15 -1.83
N LEU A 133 -10.28 19.10 -0.51
CA LEU A 133 -10.34 17.82 0.21
C LEU A 133 -11.49 16.94 -0.31
N PRO A 134 -11.27 15.62 -0.45
CA PRO A 134 -12.30 14.69 -0.92
C PRO A 134 -13.60 14.75 -0.12
N TYR A 135 -13.52 15.01 1.18
CA TYR A 135 -14.69 15.18 2.04
C TYR A 135 -15.66 16.27 1.53
N TYR A 136 -15.13 17.42 1.10
CA TYR A 136 -15.93 18.54 0.60
C TYR A 136 -16.37 18.36 -0.86
N ARG A 137 -15.72 17.48 -1.62
CA ARG A 137 -16.10 17.20 -3.01
C ARG A 137 -17.40 16.39 -3.09
N ASN A 138 -17.64 15.51 -2.13
CA ASN A 138 -18.82 14.63 -2.10
C ASN A 138 -20.00 15.17 -1.26
N SER A 139 -19.83 16.34 -0.61
CA SER A 139 -20.90 16.96 0.19
C SER A 139 -21.81 17.88 -0.63
N LYS A 140 -21.74 17.78 -1.96
CA LYS A 140 -22.61 18.43 -2.94
C LYS A 140 -23.27 17.35 -3.78
#